data_AF-A0A822DWS1-F1
#
_entry.id   AF-A0A822DWS1-F1
#
_cell.length_a   1.000
_cell.length_b   1.000
_cell.length_c   1.000
_cell.angle_alpha   90.00
_cell.angle_beta   90.00
_cell.angle_gamma   90.00
#
_symmetry.space_group_name_H-M   'P 1'
#
loop_
_entity.id
_entity.type
_entity.pdbx_description
1 polymer ?
#
loop_
_entity_poly.entity_id
_entity_poly.type
_entity_poly.pdbx_seq_one_letter_code
_entity_poly.pdbx_strand_id
1 'polypeptide(L)'
;SYVVSLNLNRTNIKFTCEYEENKQTNFLDTTITRNLNEYKLDIKWFRKPAASDRFLNFHSSHHHSIKLNIIKNMTEGIINTTRNKEQQEIDLNVLRKMFIKSDYPKELIEKTIQKCLQTSINQQNLNELNNNKPKPETKVTLSLPYVKEIEVLKCKLEQIGVKLYFSYPLKLKSLTTLNIKPQSKSIIYQMNCVFSLNKPSDVDMHSGWV
;
A
#
# COMPACT_ATOMS: atom_id res chain seq x y z
N SER A 1 30.98 -5.45 0.32
CA SER A 1 29.52 -5.45 0.48
C SER A 1 28.88 -6.03 -0.79
N TYR A 2 27.91 -6.93 -0.65
CA TYR A 2 27.18 -7.56 -1.77
C TYR A 2 26.56 -6.54 -2.75
N VAL A 3 26.11 -5.39 -2.24
CA VAL A 3 25.54 -4.32 -3.07
C VAL A 3 26.60 -3.67 -3.97
N VAL A 4 27.83 -3.54 -3.49
CA VAL A 4 28.94 -3.02 -4.31
C VAL A 4 29.25 -3.98 -5.46
N SER A 5 29.31 -5.29 -5.21
CA SER A 5 29.54 -6.28 -6.28
C SER A 5 28.41 -6.31 -7.31
N LEU A 6 27.16 -6.10 -6.90
CA LEU A 6 26.04 -5.98 -7.85
C LEU A 6 26.17 -4.75 -8.75
N ASN A 7 26.62 -3.63 -8.19
CA ASN A 7 26.81 -2.37 -8.92
C ASN A 7 27.99 -2.41 -9.92
N LEU A 8 28.91 -3.36 -9.80
CA LEU A 8 30.00 -3.55 -10.76
C LEU A 8 29.55 -4.28 -12.03
N ASN A 9 28.49 -5.08 -11.97
CA ASN A 9 28.06 -5.93 -13.10
C ASN A 9 27.32 -5.17 -14.20
N ARG A 10 26.61 -4.07 -13.87
CA ARG A 10 25.81 -3.31 -14.84
C ARG A 10 25.81 -1.82 -14.52
N THR A 11 26.04 -0.99 -15.53
CA THR A 11 26.10 0.48 -15.39
C THR A 11 24.73 1.14 -15.38
N ASN A 12 23.70 0.49 -15.92
CA ASN A 12 22.35 1.03 -16.09
C ASN A 12 21.43 0.85 -14.87
N ILE A 13 21.82 0.03 -13.88
CA ILE A 13 21.05 -0.22 -12.66
C ILE A 13 22.00 -0.04 -11.48
N LYS A 14 21.65 0.86 -10.55
CA LYS A 14 22.37 1.05 -9.29
C LYS A 14 21.52 0.54 -8.14
N PHE A 15 22.02 -0.46 -7.44
CA PHE A 15 21.48 -0.96 -6.20
C PHE A 15 21.94 -0.09 -5.04
N THR A 16 21.00 0.23 -4.15
CA THR A 16 21.24 0.91 -2.89
C THR A 16 20.88 -0.02 -1.74
N CYS A 17 21.51 0.17 -0.58
CA CYS A 17 21.17 -0.52 0.66
C CYS A 17 20.76 0.54 1.66
N GLU A 18 19.61 0.35 2.31
CA GLU A 18 19.18 1.18 3.42
C GLU A 18 19.63 0.50 4.71
N TYR A 19 20.33 1.24 5.56
CA TYR A 19 20.76 0.78 6.87
C TYR A 19 19.85 1.39 7.94
N GLU A 20 19.81 0.73 9.10
CA GLU A 20 19.14 1.29 10.28
C GLU A 20 19.85 2.58 10.71
N GLU A 21 19.09 3.67 10.85
CA GLU A 21 19.58 4.98 11.30
C GLU A 21 18.82 5.38 12.56
N ASN A 22 19.51 5.84 13.61
CA ASN A 22 18.88 6.24 14.87
C ASN A 22 17.94 5.17 15.47
N LYS A 23 18.34 3.91 15.35
CA LYS A 23 17.56 2.73 15.78
C LYS A 23 16.23 2.56 15.04
N GLN A 24 16.09 3.20 13.87
CA GLN A 24 14.89 3.23 13.06
C GLN A 24 15.18 2.75 11.65
N THR A 25 14.21 2.06 11.07
CA THR A 25 14.21 1.74 9.64
C THR A 25 12.80 1.86 9.09
N ASN A 26 12.69 2.29 7.84
CA ASN A 26 11.41 2.40 7.15
C ASN A 26 11.23 1.18 6.25
N PHE A 27 10.06 0.58 6.30
CA PHE A 27 9.69 -0.53 5.43
C PHE A 27 8.23 -0.41 5.04
N LEU A 28 7.99 -0.32 3.73
CA LEU A 28 6.66 -0.08 3.14
C LEU A 28 6.00 1.14 3.79
N ASP A 29 4.81 0.96 4.38
CA ASP A 29 4.01 1.99 5.04
C ASP A 29 4.29 2.07 6.55
N THR A 30 5.43 1.55 7.02
CA THR A 30 5.76 1.45 8.45
C THR A 30 7.16 1.98 8.76
N THR A 31 7.31 2.62 9.92
CA THR A 31 8.62 2.88 10.55
C THR A 31 8.73 1.96 11.75
N ILE A 32 9.80 1.19 11.79
CA ILE A 32 10.12 0.27 12.88
C ILE A 32 11.24 0.90 13.70
N THR A 33 11.00 1.09 14.99
CA THR A 33 11.95 1.65 15.95
C THR A 33 12.30 0.59 17.00
N ARG A 34 13.60 0.38 17.25
CA ARG A 34 14.06 -0.49 18.33
C ARG A 34 14.05 0.28 19.65
N ASN A 35 13.16 -0.11 20.55
CA ASN A 35 13.12 0.38 21.91
C ASN A 35 14.00 -0.52 22.79
N LEU A 36 15.23 -0.08 23.05
CA LEU A 36 16.21 -0.85 23.83
C LEU A 36 15.84 -0.97 25.31
N ASN A 37 15.04 -0.04 25.83
CA ASN A 37 14.68 -0.02 27.25
C ASN A 37 13.61 -1.09 27.55
N GLU A 38 12.66 -1.28 26.64
CA GLU A 38 11.56 -2.23 26.80
C GLU A 38 11.79 -3.57 26.09
N TYR A 39 12.91 -3.74 25.38
CA TYR A 39 13.17 -4.89 24.50
C TYR A 39 12.03 -5.15 23.50
N LYS A 40 11.42 -4.07 22.99
CA LYS A 40 10.26 -4.12 22.07
C LYS A 40 10.55 -3.35 20.78
N LEU A 41 9.77 -3.68 19.76
CA LEU A 41 9.67 -2.88 18.55
C LEU A 41 8.46 -1.95 18.67
N ASP A 42 8.71 -0.66 18.45
CA ASP A 42 7.69 0.34 18.24
C ASP A 42 7.46 0.49 16.74
N ILE A 43 6.21 0.36 16.32
CA ILE A 43 5.81 0.43 14.92
C ILE A 43 4.84 1.60 14.79
N LYS A 44 5.09 2.45 13.79
CA LYS A 44 4.20 3.56 13.42
C LYS A 44 4.00 3.62 11.91
N TRP A 45 2.94 4.29 11.49
CA TRP A 45 2.68 4.57 10.09
C TRP A 45 3.78 5.47 9.50
N PHE A 46 4.29 5.11 8.33
CA PHE A 46 5.31 5.86 7.60
C PHE A 46 4.74 6.48 6.33
N ARG A 47 5.17 7.72 6.07
CA ARG A 47 4.91 8.43 4.83
C ARG A 47 6.22 8.99 4.28
N LYS A 48 6.49 8.73 3.00
CA LYS A 48 7.65 9.31 2.32
C LYS A 48 7.59 10.84 2.39
N PRO A 49 8.69 11.54 2.73
CA PRO A 49 8.71 13.01 2.76
C PRO A 49 8.28 13.67 1.45
N ALA A 50 8.58 13.02 0.32
CA ALA A 50 8.22 13.50 -1.02
C ALA A 50 6.76 13.18 -1.43
N ALA A 51 5.95 12.56 -0.58
CA ALA A 51 4.55 12.27 -0.91
C ALA A 51 3.72 13.57 -1.02
N SER A 52 2.87 13.65 -2.04
CA SER A 52 2.10 14.87 -2.39
C SER A 52 0.93 15.16 -1.45
N ASP A 53 0.59 14.23 -0.56
CA ASP A 53 -0.55 14.31 0.36
C ASP A 53 -1.90 14.51 -0.33
N ARG A 54 -2.05 13.95 -1.53
CA ARG A 54 -3.27 14.06 -2.33
C ARG A 54 -3.90 12.69 -2.54
N PHE A 55 -5.15 12.57 -2.13
CA PHE A 55 -6.02 11.45 -2.46
C PHE A 55 -6.87 11.77 -3.70
N LEU A 56 -7.72 10.82 -4.07
CA LEU A 56 -8.74 11.03 -5.08
C LEU A 56 -9.61 12.23 -4.69
N ASN A 57 -9.72 13.24 -5.55
CA ASN A 57 -10.54 14.42 -5.25
C ASN A 57 -12.00 14.02 -4.97
N PHE A 58 -12.59 14.58 -3.92
CA PHE A 58 -13.96 14.25 -3.51
C PHE A 58 -15.03 14.58 -4.56
N HIS A 59 -14.80 15.58 -5.42
CA HIS A 59 -15.72 15.96 -6.50
C HIS A 59 -15.50 15.19 -7.80
N SER A 60 -14.51 14.30 -7.86
CA SER A 60 -14.30 13.45 -9.04
C SER A 60 -15.50 12.54 -9.33
N SER A 61 -15.67 12.14 -10.59
CA SER A 61 -16.74 11.24 -11.04
C SER A 61 -16.49 9.77 -10.64
N HIS A 62 -16.26 9.53 -9.36
CA HIS A 62 -16.18 8.20 -8.77
C HIS A 62 -17.33 7.98 -7.79
N HIS A 63 -17.80 6.74 -7.74
CA HIS A 63 -18.88 6.33 -6.87
C HIS A 63 -18.53 6.64 -5.41
N HIS A 64 -19.53 7.09 -4.64
CA HIS A 64 -19.31 7.54 -3.26
C HIS A 64 -18.65 6.47 -2.38
N SER A 65 -18.97 5.19 -2.60
CA SER A 65 -18.35 4.09 -1.84
C SER A 65 -16.83 4.01 -2.02
N ILE A 66 -16.29 4.41 -3.18
CA ILE A 66 -14.84 4.39 -3.41
C ILE A 66 -14.19 5.45 -2.54
N LYS A 67 -14.75 6.67 -2.53
CA LYS A 67 -14.25 7.78 -1.72
C LYS A 67 -14.30 7.45 -0.24
N LEU A 68 -15.40 6.85 0.23
CA LEU A 68 -15.53 6.35 1.60
C LEU A 68 -14.50 5.25 1.93
N ASN A 69 -14.31 4.29 1.03
CA ASN A 69 -13.37 3.20 1.25
C ASN A 69 -11.92 3.70 1.34
N ILE A 70 -11.56 4.77 0.65
CA ILE A 70 -10.23 5.38 0.79
C ILE A 70 -10.03 5.87 2.24
N ILE A 71 -11.00 6.60 2.81
CA ILE A 71 -10.93 7.03 4.22
C ILE A 71 -10.79 5.82 5.13
N LYS A 72 -11.70 4.85 4.98
CA LYS A 72 -11.75 3.64 5.79
C LYS A 72 -10.41 2.89 5.77
N ASN A 73 -9.89 2.56 4.59
CA ASN A 73 -8.69 1.75 4.45
C ASN A 73 -7.46 2.45 5.02
N MET A 74 -7.32 3.76 4.80
CA MET A 74 -6.20 4.52 5.35
C MET A 74 -6.29 4.59 6.88
N THR A 75 -7.48 4.82 7.43
CA THR A 75 -7.70 4.82 8.87
C THR A 75 -7.43 3.46 9.50
N GLU A 76 -7.96 2.38 8.92
CA GLU A 76 -7.70 1.01 9.39
C GLU A 76 -6.21 0.66 9.30
N GLY A 77 -5.53 1.10 8.24
CA GLY A 77 -4.07 0.95 8.09
C GLY A 77 -3.29 1.57 9.25
N ILE A 78 -3.62 2.81 9.62
CA ILE A 78 -3.00 3.50 10.78
C ILE A 78 -3.37 2.78 12.08
N ILE A 79 -4.63 2.37 12.23
CA ILE A 79 -5.10 1.70 13.45
C ILE A 79 -4.35 0.39 13.71
N ASN A 80 -4.14 -0.39 12.66
CA ASN A 80 -3.52 -1.71 12.72
C ASN A 80 -1.99 -1.65 12.75
N THR A 81 -1.39 -0.58 12.22
CA THR A 81 0.07 -0.42 12.14
C THR A 81 0.65 0.25 13.38
N THR A 82 0.05 1.37 13.83
CA THR A 82 0.63 2.20 14.88
C THR A 82 0.27 1.63 16.26
N ARG A 83 1.28 1.12 16.98
CA ARG A 83 1.09 0.46 18.29
C ARG A 83 0.79 1.45 19.42
N ASN A 84 1.46 2.59 19.41
CA ASN A 84 1.29 3.64 20.43
C ASN A 84 0.03 4.48 20.12
N LYS A 85 -0.85 4.64 21.11
CA LYS A 85 -2.11 5.37 20.97
C LYS A 85 -1.96 6.87 20.76
N GLU A 86 -0.96 7.51 21.38
CA GLU A 86 -0.67 8.93 21.18
C GLU A 86 -0.16 9.18 19.77
N GLN A 87 0.78 8.34 19.31
CA GLN A 87 1.28 8.41 17.93
C GLN A 87 0.18 8.13 16.91
N GLN A 88 -0.71 7.19 17.19
CA GLN A 88 -1.87 6.90 16.34
C GLN A 88 -2.76 8.13 16.16
N GLU A 89 -3.01 8.91 17.21
CA GLU A 89 -3.79 10.14 17.10
C GLU A 89 -3.06 11.22 16.29
N ILE A 90 -1.73 11.33 16.43
CA ILE A 90 -0.92 12.22 15.59
C ILE A 90 -1.05 11.83 14.11
N ASP A 91 -0.91 10.55 13.80
CA ASP A 91 -1.02 10.01 12.44
C ASP A 91 -2.42 10.23 11.85
N LEU A 92 -3.48 10.01 12.65
CA LEU A 92 -4.85 10.30 12.24
C LEU A 92 -5.08 11.79 11.97
N ASN A 93 -4.48 12.68 12.75
CA ASN A 93 -4.55 14.12 12.51
C ASN A 93 -3.85 14.54 11.22
N VAL A 94 -2.73 13.91 10.88
CA VAL A 94 -2.09 14.08 9.56
C VAL A 94 -3.04 13.59 8.46
N LEU A 95 -3.63 12.41 8.61
CA LEU A 95 -4.58 11.85 7.64
C LEU A 95 -5.80 12.76 7.42
N ARG A 96 -6.37 13.33 8.49
CA ARG A 96 -7.47 14.31 8.41
C ARG A 96 -7.08 15.50 7.53
N LYS A 97 -5.88 16.07 7.72
CA LYS A 97 -5.37 17.19 6.90
C LYS A 97 -5.22 16.81 5.43
N MET A 98 -4.75 15.60 5.13
CA MET A 98 -4.60 15.11 3.76
C MET A 98 -5.96 14.95 3.04
N PHE A 99 -6.99 14.48 3.75
CA PHE A 99 -8.34 14.39 3.20
C PHE A 99 -8.98 15.76 2.97
N ILE A 100 -8.79 16.71 3.88
CA ILE A 100 -9.24 18.09 3.70
C ILE A 100 -8.58 18.71 2.47
N LYS A 101 -7.28 18.47 2.25
CA LYS A 101 -6.55 18.91 1.05
C LYS A 101 -7.09 18.29 -0.25
N SER A 102 -7.86 17.20 -0.16
CA SER A 102 -8.48 16.49 -1.28
C SER A 102 -9.99 16.76 -1.38
N ASP A 103 -10.47 17.84 -0.74
CA ASP A 103 -11.85 18.34 -0.72
C ASP A 103 -12.88 17.42 -0.05
N TYR A 104 -12.44 16.51 0.83
CA TYR A 104 -13.38 15.67 1.56
C TYR A 104 -14.11 16.46 2.67
N PRO A 105 -15.44 16.27 2.84
CA PRO A 105 -16.20 16.91 3.90
C PRO A 105 -15.72 16.47 5.29
N LYS A 106 -15.49 17.44 6.19
CA LYS A 106 -14.99 17.19 7.55
C LYS A 106 -15.86 16.21 8.34
N GLU A 107 -17.18 16.38 8.27
CA GLU A 107 -18.14 15.48 8.94
C GLU A 107 -18.03 14.04 8.45
N LEU A 108 -17.81 13.85 7.14
CA LEU A 108 -17.66 12.53 6.54
C LEU A 108 -16.38 11.84 7.00
N ILE A 109 -15.27 12.60 7.04
CA ILE A 109 -13.98 12.14 7.53
C ILE A 109 -14.14 11.68 8.98
N GLU A 110 -14.66 12.54 9.85
CA GLU A 110 -14.74 12.25 11.28
C GLU A 110 -15.69 11.09 11.57
N LYS A 111 -16.88 11.08 10.96
CA LYS A 111 -17.84 9.97 11.09
C LYS A 111 -17.21 8.63 10.69
N THR A 112 -16.43 8.61 9.62
CA THR A 112 -15.79 7.37 9.13
C THR A 112 -14.66 6.94 10.06
N ILE A 113 -13.83 7.87 10.52
CA ILE A 113 -12.74 7.59 11.47
C ILE A 113 -13.29 7.03 12.78
N GLN A 114 -14.30 7.68 13.35
CA GLN A 114 -14.93 7.24 14.60
C GLN A 114 -15.54 5.85 14.47
N LYS A 115 -16.19 5.55 13.33
CA LYS A 115 -16.71 4.21 13.05
C LYS A 115 -15.59 3.16 13.01
N CYS A 116 -14.44 3.49 12.42
CA CYS A 116 -13.30 2.57 12.38
C CYS A 116 -12.72 2.32 13.77
N LEU A 117 -12.58 3.36 14.60
CA LEU A 117 -12.11 3.25 15.98
C LEU A 117 -13.06 2.40 16.85
N GLN A 118 -14.36 2.58 16.71
CA GLN A 118 -15.36 1.75 17.42
C GLN A 118 -15.32 0.29 16.95
N THR A 119 -15.15 0.08 15.63
CA THR A 119 -15.11 -1.27 15.06
C THR A 119 -13.87 -2.04 15.52
N SER A 120 -12.71 -1.40 15.61
CA SER A 120 -11.48 -2.05 16.09
C SER A 120 -11.56 -2.44 17.56
N ILE A 121 -12.20 -1.62 18.40
CA ILE A 121 -12.50 -1.96 19.82
C ILE A 121 -13.44 -3.17 19.90
N ASN A 122 -14.50 -3.19 19.07
CA ASN A 122 -15.49 -4.27 19.11
C ASN A 122 -14.97 -5.59 18.52
N GLN A 123 -14.09 -5.54 17.52
CA GLN A 123 -13.45 -6.73 16.93
C GLN A 123 -12.53 -7.45 17.93
N GLN A 124 -11.93 -6.74 18.88
CA GLN A 124 -11.19 -7.36 19.99
C GLN A 124 -12.11 -8.16 20.94
N ASN A 125 -13.42 -7.88 20.92
CA ASN A 125 -14.43 -8.53 21.77
C ASN A 125 -15.33 -9.56 21.04
N LEU A 126 -15.26 -9.66 19.70
CA LEU A 126 -16.19 -10.44 18.86
C LEU A 126 -15.46 -11.42 17.93
N ASN A 127 -14.45 -12.14 18.43
CA ASN A 127 -13.87 -13.26 17.68
C ASN A 127 -14.81 -14.45 17.50
N GLU A 128 -16.06 -14.38 17.97
CA GLU A 128 -17.09 -15.39 17.74
C GLU A 128 -18.44 -14.72 17.44
N LEU A 129 -18.79 -14.55 16.16
CA LEU A 129 -20.08 -14.99 15.61
C LEU A 129 -20.23 -14.66 14.10
N ASN A 130 -20.41 -15.73 13.32
CA ASN A 130 -21.32 -15.86 12.18
C ASN A 130 -21.19 -14.94 10.95
N ASN A 131 -20.48 -15.45 9.93
CA ASN A 131 -20.79 -15.16 8.52
C ASN A 131 -21.47 -16.37 7.86
N ASN A 132 -22.71 -16.66 8.24
CA ASN A 132 -23.58 -17.59 7.51
C ASN A 132 -24.93 -16.93 7.20
N LYS A 133 -24.90 -15.75 6.57
CA LYS A 133 -26.08 -15.32 5.79
C LYS A 133 -25.91 -15.86 4.38
N PRO A 134 -26.84 -16.70 3.87
CA PRO A 134 -26.79 -17.12 2.48
C PRO A 134 -26.83 -15.86 1.61
N LYS A 135 -25.74 -15.60 0.89
CA LYS A 135 -25.73 -14.57 -0.14
C LYS A 135 -26.76 -14.99 -1.19
N PRO A 136 -27.68 -14.10 -1.62
CA PRO A 136 -28.58 -14.43 -2.71
C PRO A 136 -27.74 -14.87 -3.91
N GLU A 137 -28.09 -16.02 -4.49
CA GLU A 137 -27.44 -16.55 -5.70
C GLU A 137 -27.62 -15.53 -6.82
N THR A 138 -26.50 -14.89 -7.20
CA THR A 138 -26.51 -13.87 -8.26
C THR A 138 -26.51 -14.57 -9.60
N LYS A 139 -27.57 -14.36 -10.40
CA LYS A 139 -27.77 -15.07 -11.67
C LYS A 139 -26.93 -14.48 -12.80
N VAL A 140 -26.67 -13.16 -12.75
CA VAL A 140 -25.95 -12.44 -13.80
C VAL A 140 -25.12 -11.30 -13.21
N THR A 141 -23.94 -11.06 -13.80
CA THR A 141 -23.08 -9.91 -13.48
C THR A 141 -23.00 -8.96 -14.67
N LEU A 142 -23.13 -7.66 -14.44
CA LEU A 142 -23.04 -6.60 -15.44
C LEU A 142 -21.98 -5.58 -15.05
N SER A 143 -21.24 -5.03 -16.02
CA SER A 143 -20.34 -3.89 -15.79
C SER A 143 -20.71 -2.71 -16.69
N LEU A 144 -20.84 -1.53 -16.09
CA LEU A 144 -21.16 -0.28 -16.80
C LEU A 144 -20.21 0.84 -16.38
N PRO A 145 -19.86 1.79 -17.27
CA PRO A 145 -19.10 2.96 -16.89
C PRO A 145 -19.85 3.78 -15.83
N TYR A 146 -19.17 4.22 -14.78
CA TYR A 146 -19.81 5.02 -13.73
C TYR A 146 -20.28 6.36 -14.27
N VAL A 147 -21.56 6.64 -14.03
CA VAL A 147 -22.24 7.90 -14.28
C VAL A 147 -23.07 8.21 -13.03
N LYS A 148 -23.20 9.47 -12.62
CA LYS A 148 -23.80 9.79 -11.31
C LYS A 148 -25.25 9.34 -11.22
N GLU A 149 -25.96 9.40 -12.33
CA GLU A 149 -27.39 9.10 -12.49
C GLU A 149 -27.69 7.58 -12.43
N ILE A 150 -26.70 6.73 -12.72
CA ILE A 150 -26.90 5.27 -12.78
C ILE A 150 -26.76 4.57 -11.42
N GLU A 151 -26.52 5.31 -10.33
CA GLU A 151 -26.50 4.75 -8.97
C GLU A 151 -27.85 4.11 -8.60
N VAL A 152 -28.96 4.73 -9.01
CA VAL A 152 -30.31 4.21 -8.78
C VAL A 152 -30.54 2.88 -9.50
N LEU A 153 -29.90 2.69 -10.67
CA LEU A 153 -29.99 1.44 -11.42
C LEU A 153 -29.35 0.27 -10.69
N LYS A 154 -28.29 0.51 -9.92
CA LYS A 154 -27.64 -0.53 -9.12
C LYS A 154 -28.62 -1.17 -8.14
N CYS A 155 -29.36 -0.36 -7.38
CA CYS A 155 -30.34 -0.85 -6.41
C CYS A 155 -31.47 -1.67 -7.08
N LYS A 156 -31.97 -1.20 -8.23
CA LYS A 156 -33.05 -1.88 -8.97
C LYS A 156 -32.58 -3.21 -9.60
N LEU A 157 -31.37 -3.24 -10.14
CA LEU A 157 -30.81 -4.44 -10.77
C LEU A 157 -30.47 -5.52 -9.73
N GLU A 158 -29.98 -5.13 -8.56
CA GLU A 158 -29.69 -6.06 -7.46
C GLU A 158 -30.97 -6.78 -6.97
N GLN A 159 -32.13 -6.11 -6.98
CA GLN A 159 -33.43 -6.73 -6.65
C GLN A 159 -33.85 -7.81 -7.66
N ILE A 160 -33.43 -7.69 -8.91
CA ILE A 160 -33.73 -8.64 -10.01
C ILE A 160 -32.66 -9.75 -10.07
N GLY A 161 -31.68 -9.74 -9.15
CA GLY A 161 -30.60 -10.73 -9.10
C GLY A 161 -29.44 -10.45 -10.06
N VAL A 162 -29.35 -9.22 -10.58
CA VAL A 162 -28.25 -8.75 -11.43
C VAL A 162 -27.28 -7.92 -10.60
N LYS A 163 -26.03 -8.36 -10.53
CA LYS A 163 -24.99 -7.61 -9.82
C LYS A 163 -24.30 -6.62 -10.75
N LEU A 164 -24.48 -5.33 -10.49
CA LEU A 164 -23.86 -4.26 -11.27
C LEU A 164 -22.53 -3.80 -10.66
N TYR A 165 -21.49 -3.76 -11.49
CA TYR A 165 -20.19 -3.18 -11.17
C TYR A 165 -19.89 -1.96 -12.03
N PHE A 166 -19.38 -0.90 -11.39
CA PHE A 166 -18.96 0.29 -12.11
C PHE A 166 -17.54 0.15 -12.65
N SER A 167 -17.37 0.46 -13.93
CA SER A 167 -16.08 0.64 -14.58
C SER A 167 -15.77 2.12 -14.73
N TYR A 168 -14.49 2.45 -14.88
CA TYR A 168 -14.01 3.81 -15.07
C TYR A 168 -13.24 3.82 -16.40
N PRO A 169 -13.92 4.13 -17.53
CA PRO A 169 -13.28 4.19 -18.85
C PRO A 169 -12.28 5.34 -18.88
N LEU A 170 -11.32 5.33 -19.81
CA LEU A 170 -10.16 6.26 -19.87
C LEU A 170 -9.08 5.99 -18.81
N LYS A 171 -8.70 4.72 -18.64
CA LYS A 171 -7.52 4.38 -17.85
C LYS A 171 -6.29 4.96 -18.55
N LEU A 172 -5.30 5.45 -17.80
CA LEU A 172 -4.05 5.97 -18.40
C LEU A 172 -3.45 4.96 -19.39
N LYS A 173 -3.49 3.67 -19.04
CA LYS A 173 -3.08 2.58 -19.93
C LYS A 173 -3.75 2.64 -21.31
N SER A 174 -5.06 2.87 -21.40
CA SER A 174 -5.73 2.93 -22.72
C SER A 174 -5.33 4.15 -23.55
N LEU A 175 -4.82 5.20 -22.90
CA LEU A 175 -4.32 6.41 -23.58
C LEU A 175 -2.83 6.30 -23.94
N THR A 176 -2.05 5.54 -23.16
CA THR A 176 -0.59 5.43 -23.34
C THR A 176 -0.14 4.18 -24.08
N THR A 177 -0.96 3.12 -24.16
CA THR A 177 -0.64 1.94 -24.99
C THR A 177 -0.94 2.23 -26.45
N LEU A 178 -0.04 2.97 -27.09
CA LEU A 178 0.12 2.94 -28.54
C LEU A 178 0.61 1.52 -28.92
N ASN A 179 -0.29 0.61 -29.31
CA ASN A 179 -0.01 -0.64 -30.05
C ASN A 179 1.25 -1.49 -29.70
N ILE A 180 1.78 -1.44 -28.49
CA ILE A 180 2.88 -2.33 -28.08
C ILE A 180 2.25 -3.64 -27.63
N LYS A 181 2.45 -4.71 -28.41
CA LYS A 181 2.04 -6.08 -28.04
C LYS A 181 2.67 -6.42 -26.68
N PRO A 182 1.87 -6.85 -25.68
CA PRO A 182 2.41 -7.20 -24.37
C PRO A 182 3.33 -8.42 -24.52
N GLN A 183 4.64 -8.22 -24.35
CA GLN A 183 5.59 -9.30 -24.21
C GLN A 183 5.28 -10.08 -22.92
N SER A 184 5.44 -11.40 -22.95
CA SER A 184 5.04 -12.32 -21.88
C SER A 184 5.49 -11.87 -20.49
N LYS A 185 4.56 -11.90 -19.52
CA LYS A 185 4.72 -11.39 -18.13
C LYS A 185 5.71 -12.18 -17.26
N SER A 186 6.35 -13.22 -17.79
CA SER A 186 7.33 -14.03 -17.07
C SER A 186 8.74 -13.56 -17.46
N ILE A 187 9.16 -12.42 -16.91
CA ILE A 187 10.58 -12.06 -16.93
C ILE A 187 11.19 -12.73 -15.71
N ILE A 188 11.62 -13.99 -15.86
CA ILE A 188 12.55 -14.60 -14.92
C ILE A 188 13.88 -13.86 -15.15
N TYR A 189 14.27 -13.02 -14.19
CA TYR A 189 15.60 -12.42 -14.22
C TYR A 189 16.62 -13.52 -13.90
N GLN A 190 17.19 -14.14 -14.94
CA GLN A 190 18.37 -14.97 -14.78
C GLN A 190 19.58 -14.04 -14.67
N MET A 191 20.09 -13.86 -13.45
CA MET A 191 21.40 -13.26 -13.24
C MET A 191 22.45 -14.34 -13.44
N ASN A 192 23.18 -14.29 -14.56
CA ASN A 192 24.36 -15.13 -14.72
C ASN A 192 25.43 -14.63 -13.75
N CYS A 193 25.54 -15.28 -12.59
CA CYS A 193 26.64 -15.06 -11.67
C CYS A 193 27.92 -15.58 -12.33
N VAL A 194 28.78 -14.68 -12.80
CA VAL A 194 30.15 -15.05 -13.15
C VAL A 194 30.90 -15.19 -11.84
N PHE A 195 31.00 -16.43 -11.35
CA PHE A 195 31.84 -16.76 -10.22
C PHE A 195 33.29 -16.82 -10.72
N SER A 196 33.97 -15.68 -10.76
CA SER A 196 35.42 -15.68 -10.92
C SER A 196 36.02 -16.22 -9.62
N LEU A 197 36.30 -17.52 -9.61
CA LEU A 197 37.26 -18.12 -8.67
C LEU A 197 38.61 -17.46 -8.96
N ASN A 198 38.88 -16.31 -8.33
CA ASN A 198 40.25 -15.95 -8.05
C ASN A 198 40.74 -16.97 -7.04
N LYS A 199 41.31 -18.07 -7.54
CA LYS A 199 42.17 -18.94 -6.74
C LYS A 199 43.20 -18.03 -6.08
N PRO A 200 43.41 -18.10 -4.76
CA PRO A 200 44.62 -17.55 -4.19
C PRO A 200 45.77 -18.29 -4.86
N SER A 201 46.61 -17.56 -5.59
CA SER A 201 47.92 -18.06 -5.96
C SER A 201 48.71 -18.18 -4.65
N ASP A 202 48.88 -19.43 -4.20
CA ASP A 202 50.00 -19.79 -3.34
C ASP A 202 51.32 -19.38 -4.01
N VAL A 203 52.36 -19.21 -3.17
CA VAL A 203 53.78 -18.97 -3.49
C VAL A 203 54.09 -17.45 -3.60
N ASP A 204 54.87 -16.79 -2.74
CA ASP A 204 56.06 -17.20 -1.98
C ASP A 204 56.26 -16.43 -0.67
N MET A 205 56.79 -17.15 0.32
CA MET A 205 57.33 -16.64 1.57
C MET A 205 58.84 -16.47 1.42
N HIS A 206 59.33 -15.27 1.13
CA HIS A 206 60.75 -14.93 1.31
C HIS A 206 60.96 -13.47 1.80
N SER A 207 61.34 -13.38 3.08
CA SER A 207 62.37 -12.53 3.70
C SER A 207 62.73 -11.17 3.09
N GLY A 208 62.73 -10.12 3.92
CA GLY A 208 63.57 -8.95 3.72
C GLY A 208 63.18 -7.73 4.55
N TRP A 209 63.98 -7.43 5.58
CA TRP A 209 63.97 -6.20 6.37
C TRP A 209 64.27 -4.97 5.50
N VAL A 210 63.59 -3.84 5.74
CA VAL A 210 64.07 -2.57 6.35
C VAL A 210 62.82 -1.73 6.67
#